data_AF-A0A4Q8UIS5-F1
#
_entry.id   AF-A0A4Q8UIS5-F1
#
_cell.length_a   1.000
_cell.length_b   1.000
_cell.length_c   1.000
_cell.angle_alpha   90.00
_cell.angle_beta   90.00
_cell.angle_gamma   90.00
#
_symmetry.space_group_name_H-M   'P 1'
#
loop_
_entity.id
_entity.type
_entity.pdbx_description
1 polymer ?
#
loop_
_entity_poly.entity_id
_entity_poly.type
_entity_poly.pdbx_seq_one_letter_code
_entity_poly.pdbx_strand_id
1 'polypeptide(L)'
;MTNGPVTLPTPLNTLVARSLVLCELMLPMKSRFYPFAATYIKGKVECVFSEDTCESRENAALIESLHHHLTSLAKIVENYNVLVFPTTIKTYKNSDIEVIAINTHSPDKTVSTLLYPYFRLGEKVIVSPPLVSPYV
;
A
#
# COMPACT_ATOMS: atom_id res chain seq x y z
N MET A 1 -10.36 -23.31 7.88
CA MET A 1 -8.89 -23.28 8.01
C MET A 1 -8.51 -21.86 8.36
N THR A 2 -8.03 -21.61 9.58
CA THR A 2 -7.60 -20.29 10.03
C THR A 2 -6.27 -19.97 9.35
N ASN A 3 -6.27 -19.08 8.36
CA ASN A 3 -5.03 -18.59 7.78
C ASN A 3 -4.22 -17.92 8.89
N GLY A 4 -3.05 -18.49 9.20
CA GLY A 4 -2.10 -17.93 10.15
C GLY A 4 -1.61 -16.53 9.70
N PRO A 5 -0.76 -15.87 10.51
CA PRO A 5 -0.22 -14.57 10.15
C PRO A 5 0.43 -14.63 8.76
N VAL A 6 0.12 -13.67 7.89
CA VAL A 6 0.74 -13.55 6.56
C VAL A 6 2.23 -13.31 6.76
N THR A 7 3.04 -14.36 6.67
CA THR A 7 4.50 -14.25 6.72
C THR A 7 5.02 -13.75 5.39
N LEU A 8 5.27 -12.45 5.32
CA LEU A 8 5.94 -11.82 4.18
C LEU A 8 7.46 -12.07 4.25
N PRO A 9 8.13 -12.23 3.09
CA PRO A 9 9.59 -12.15 3.01
C PRO A 9 10.12 -10.86 3.64
N THR A 10 11.32 -10.91 4.23
CA THR A 10 11.94 -9.76 4.92
C THR A 10 11.94 -8.46 4.09
N PRO A 11 12.23 -8.47 2.77
CA PRO A 11 12.14 -7.26 1.96
C PRO A 11 10.74 -6.65 1.92
N LEU A 12 9.69 -7.46 1.72
CA LEU A 12 8.31 -6.99 1.70
C LEU A 12 7.84 -6.52 3.08
N ASN A 13 8.19 -7.24 4.14
CA ASN A 13 7.89 -6.81 5.50
C ASN A 13 8.52 -5.45 5.79
N THR A 14 9.77 -5.24 5.37
CA THR A 14 10.47 -3.94 5.50
C THR A 14 9.72 -2.82 4.76
N LEU A 15 9.30 -3.07 3.52
CA LEU A 15 8.54 -2.10 2.73
C LEU A 15 7.18 -1.77 3.36
N VAL A 16 6.43 -2.80 3.78
CA VAL A 16 5.13 -2.65 4.44
C VAL A 16 5.26 -1.86 5.74
N ALA A 17 6.16 -2.26 6.63
CA ALA A 17 6.35 -1.60 7.91
C ALA A 17 6.71 -0.11 7.76
N ARG A 18 7.65 0.21 6.86
CA ARG A 18 8.03 1.61 6.58
C ARG A 18 6.89 2.41 5.95
N SER A 19 6.11 1.78 5.07
CA SER A 19 4.95 2.41 4.44
C SER A 19 3.88 2.76 5.47
N LEU A 20 3.60 1.86 6.42
CA LEU A 20 2.62 2.11 7.48
C LEU A 20 3.05 3.26 8.39
N VAL A 21 4.33 3.31 8.79
CA VAL A 21 4.88 4.45 9.55
C VAL A 21 4.69 5.77 8.79
N LEU A 22 4.96 5.78 7.47
CA LEU A 22 4.73 6.97 6.65
C LEU A 22 3.24 7.34 6.60
N CYS A 23 2.34 6.36 6.48
CA CYS A 23 0.89 6.61 6.49
C CYS A 23 0.44 7.24 7.82
N GLU A 24 0.89 6.71 8.96
CA GLU A 24 0.59 7.24 10.29
C GLU A 24 1.05 8.69 10.46
N LEU A 25 2.18 9.06 9.86
CA LEU A 25 2.68 10.44 9.87
C LEU A 25 1.92 11.37 8.92
N MET A 26 1.52 10.88 7.74
CA MET A 26 0.92 11.71 6.69
C MET A 26 -0.60 11.89 6.82
N LEU A 27 -1.32 10.85 7.24
CA LEU A 27 -2.79 10.87 7.33
C LEU A 27 -3.36 11.95 8.27
N PRO A 28 -2.70 12.31 9.40
CA PRO A 28 -3.10 13.44 10.22
C PRO A 28 -2.95 14.80 9.53
N MET A 29 -1.88 14.96 8.74
CA MET A 29 -1.47 16.26 8.19
C MET A 29 -2.23 16.68 6.93
N LYS A 30 -2.89 15.74 6.26
CA LYS A 30 -3.52 15.97 4.96
C LYS A 30 -4.98 15.54 4.99
N SER A 31 -5.82 16.34 4.33
CA SER A 31 -7.21 15.99 4.05
C SER A 31 -7.35 14.84 3.05
N ARG A 32 -6.28 14.56 2.28
CA ARG A 32 -6.20 13.46 1.31
C ARG A 32 -4.87 12.73 1.44
N PHE A 33 -4.93 11.41 1.44
CA PHE A 33 -3.76 10.55 1.33
C PHE A 33 -3.49 10.23 -0.15
N TYR A 34 -2.27 10.47 -0.60
CA TYR A 34 -1.90 10.26 -1.99
C TYR A 34 -1.25 8.89 -2.15
N PRO A 35 -1.64 8.13 -3.20
CA PRO A 35 -0.97 6.91 -3.58
C PRO A 35 0.55 7.10 -3.72
N PHE A 36 1.33 6.12 -3.27
CA PHE A 36 2.78 6.10 -3.45
C PHE A 36 3.29 4.68 -3.62
N ALA A 37 4.51 4.53 -4.13
CA ALA A 37 5.15 3.24 -4.31
C ALA A 37 6.59 3.23 -3.79
N ALA A 38 7.06 2.06 -3.41
CA ALA A 38 8.43 1.84 -2.98
C ALA A 38 8.92 0.46 -3.43
N THR A 39 10.22 0.37 -3.71
CA THR A 39 10.89 -0.86 -4.14
C THR A 39 12.00 -1.22 -3.17
N TYR A 40 12.33 -2.50 -3.13
CA TYR A 40 13.49 -3.02 -2.43
C TYR A 40 14.40 -3.70 -3.44
N ILE A 41 15.57 -3.10 -3.68
CA ILE A 41 16.55 -3.55 -4.68
C ILE A 41 17.91 -3.66 -4.00
N LYS A 42 18.52 -4.85 -4.06
CA LYS A 42 19.89 -5.10 -3.56
C LYS A 42 20.16 -4.56 -2.15
N GLY A 43 19.19 -4.69 -1.24
CA GLY A 43 19.35 -4.26 0.16
C GLY A 43 18.90 -2.82 0.46
N LYS A 44 18.44 -2.07 -0.54
CA LYS A 44 18.04 -0.67 -0.39
C LYS A 44 16.55 -0.49 -0.67
N VAL A 45 15.92 0.40 0.10
CA VAL A 45 14.56 0.88 -0.14
C VAL A 45 14.63 2.15 -0.98
N GLU A 46 13.91 2.18 -2.09
CA GLU A 46 13.84 3.33 -3.00
C GLU A 46 12.37 3.73 -3.21
N CYS A 47 12.09 5.03 -3.23
CA CYS A 47 10.76 5.54 -3.53
C CYS A 47 10.55 5.62 -5.04
N VAL A 48 9.36 5.27 -5.49
CA VAL A 48 8.96 5.40 -6.89
C VAL A 48 7.99 6.55 -7.00
N PHE A 49 8.38 7.56 -7.77
CA PHE A 49 7.55 8.72 -8.05
C PHE A 49 6.90 8.57 -9.43
N SER A 50 5.69 9.09 -9.54
CA SER A 50 5.07 9.30 -10.84
C SER A 50 5.73 10.50 -11.52
N GLU A 51 5.94 10.39 -12.83
CA GLU A 51 6.40 11.51 -13.67
C GLU A 51 5.26 12.49 -14.00
N ASP A 52 4.01 12.18 -13.60
CA ASP A 52 2.85 13.00 -13.88
C ASP A 52 2.93 14.34 -13.11
N THR A 53 3.15 15.43 -13.84
CA THR A 53 3.18 16.81 -13.32
C THR A 53 1.78 17.44 -13.20
N CYS A 54 0.72 16.67 -13.45
CA CYS A 54 -0.65 17.19 -13.50
C CYS A 54 -1.32 17.14 -12.12
N GLU A 55 -1.44 18.29 -11.48
CA GLU A 55 -1.99 18.46 -10.11
C GLU A 55 -3.46 18.01 -9.95
N SER A 56 -4.19 17.75 -11.04
CA SER A 56 -5.64 17.50 -11.02
C SER A 56 -6.08 16.04 -11.19
N ARG A 57 -5.16 15.08 -11.28
CA ARG A 57 -5.57 13.68 -11.50
C ARG A 57 -6.19 13.05 -10.24
N GLU A 58 -7.26 12.30 -10.48
CA GLU A 58 -7.88 11.43 -9.49
C GLU A 58 -6.90 10.31 -9.07
N ASN A 59 -7.04 9.81 -7.84
CA ASN A 59 -6.17 8.76 -7.28
C ASN A 59 -5.99 7.55 -8.23
N ALA A 60 -7.02 7.18 -8.99
CA ALA A 60 -6.98 6.07 -9.94
C ALA A 60 -5.86 6.22 -10.98
N ALA A 61 -5.73 7.39 -11.60
CA ALA A 61 -4.72 7.60 -12.63
C ALA A 61 -3.30 7.62 -12.06
N LEU A 62 -3.11 8.11 -10.82
CA LEU A 62 -1.83 8.03 -10.13
C LEU A 62 -1.46 6.59 -9.76
N ILE A 63 -2.44 5.80 -9.29
CA ILE A 63 -2.26 4.36 -9.01
C ILE A 63 -1.83 3.62 -10.28
N GLU A 64 -2.49 3.86 -11.40
CA GLU A 64 -2.14 3.27 -12.69
C GLU A 64 -0.73 3.66 -13.15
N SER A 65 -0.39 4.94 -13.06
CA SER A 65 0.94 5.47 -13.40
C SER A 65 2.05 4.80 -12.58
N LEU A 66 1.88 4.73 -11.25
CA LEU A 66 2.82 4.04 -10.36
C LEU A 66 2.90 2.54 -10.66
N HIS A 67 1.76 1.89 -10.91
CA HIS A 67 1.71 0.48 -11.25
C HIS A 67 2.46 0.16 -12.56
N HIS A 68 2.31 1.01 -13.58
CA HIS A 68 3.05 0.89 -14.84
C HIS A 68 4.56 1.05 -14.63
N HIS A 69 4.98 2.01 -13.80
CA HIS A 69 6.39 2.20 -13.46
C HIS A 69 6.97 0.95 -12.77
N LEU A 70 6.32 0.46 -11.72
CA LEU A 70 6.74 -0.75 -11.00
C LEU A 70 6.85 -1.97 -11.90
N THR A 71 5.87 -2.16 -12.78
CA THR A 71 5.86 -3.26 -13.76
C THR A 71 7.00 -3.14 -14.76
N SER A 72 7.32 -1.92 -15.20
CA SER A 72 8.43 -1.67 -16.12
C SER A 72 9.77 -1.94 -15.45
N LEU A 73 9.94 -1.52 -14.19
CA LEU A 73 11.13 -1.78 -13.40
C LEU A 73 11.35 -3.29 -13.16
N ALA A 74 10.28 -4.04 -12.87
CA ALA A 74 10.33 -5.48 -12.67
C ALA A 74 10.76 -6.29 -13.90
N LYS A 75 10.69 -5.71 -15.11
CA LYS A 75 11.23 -6.33 -16.33
C LYS A 75 12.75 -6.18 -16.45
N ILE A 76 13.34 -5.20 -15.77
CA ILE A 76 14.75 -4.82 -15.90
C ILE A 76 15.56 -5.40 -14.73
N VAL A 77 14.98 -5.42 -13.53
CA VAL A 77 15.66 -5.85 -12.32
C VAL A 77 14.73 -6.60 -11.39
N GLU A 78 15.22 -7.69 -10.80
CA GLU A 78 14.52 -8.39 -9.73
C GLU A 78 14.36 -7.47 -8.52
N ASN A 79 13.12 -7.29 -8.08
CA ASN A 79 12.79 -6.42 -6.97
C ASN A 79 11.55 -6.90 -6.24
N TYR A 80 11.48 -6.55 -4.97
CA TYR A 80 10.22 -6.52 -4.24
C TYR A 80 9.67 -5.11 -4.30
N ASN A 81 8.37 -4.95 -4.42
CA ASN A 81 7.77 -3.63 -4.41
C ASN A 81 6.42 -3.60 -3.72
N VAL A 82 6.03 -2.40 -3.33
CA VAL A 82 4.72 -2.09 -2.78
C VAL A 82 4.10 -0.90 -3.50
N LEU A 83 2.80 -0.96 -3.72
CA LEU A 83 1.96 0.16 -4.13
C LEU A 83 0.92 0.39 -3.03
N VAL A 84 0.93 1.59 -2.46
CA VAL A 84 0.17 1.98 -1.29
C VAL A 84 -0.84 3.03 -1.71
N PHE A 85 -2.12 2.86 -1.35
CA PHE A 85 -3.17 3.83 -1.68
C PHE A 85 -4.34 3.75 -0.68
N PRO A 86 -5.08 4.85 -0.47
CA PRO A 86 -6.31 4.80 0.31
C PRO A 86 -7.42 4.16 -0.53
N THR A 87 -8.26 3.38 0.11
CA THR A 87 -9.54 2.95 -0.46
C THR A 87 -10.57 2.76 0.65
N THR A 88 -11.83 2.58 0.25
CA THR A 88 -12.93 2.25 1.16
C THR A 88 -13.45 0.88 0.80
N ILE A 89 -13.61 0.02 1.81
CA ILE A 89 -14.23 -1.29 1.63
C ILE A 89 -15.62 -1.30 2.27
N LYS A 90 -16.56 -2.01 1.63
CA LYS A 90 -17.86 -2.31 2.21
C LYS A 90 -17.75 -3.55 3.06
N THR A 91 -18.17 -3.45 4.31
CA THR A 91 -18.35 -4.65 5.14
C THR A 91 -19.68 -5.33 4.84
N TYR A 92 -19.81 -6.58 5.28
CA TYR A 92 -21.06 -7.35 5.29
C TYR A 92 -22.20 -6.66 6.07
N LYS A 93 -21.89 -5.72 6.97
CA LYS A 93 -22.89 -4.90 7.68
C LYS A 93 -23.23 -3.60 6.94
N ASN A 94 -22.80 -3.46 5.69
CA ASN A 94 -23.02 -2.29 4.85
C ASN A 94 -22.41 -0.99 5.43
N SER A 95 -21.38 -1.13 6.26
CA SER A 95 -20.59 -0.01 6.76
C SER A 95 -19.34 0.16 5.88
N ASP A 96 -19.08 1.39 5.49
CA ASP A 96 -17.86 1.76 4.79
C ASP A 96 -16.70 1.88 5.78
N ILE A 97 -15.59 1.20 5.51
CA ILE A 97 -14.36 1.29 6.30
C ILE A 97 -13.25 1.84 5.41
N GLU A 98 -12.60 2.91 5.87
CA GLU A 98 -11.38 3.43 5.25
C GLU A 98 -10.21 2.50 5.55
N VAL A 99 -9.47 2.12 4.50
CA VAL A 99 -8.31 1.24 4.60
C VAL A 99 -7.14 1.79 3.79
N ILE A 100 -5.93 1.52 4.26
CA ILE A 100 -4.71 1.61 3.47
C ILE A 100 -4.57 0.27 2.77
N ALA A 101 -4.70 0.27 1.45
CA ALA A 101 -4.39 -0.90 0.64
C ALA A 101 -2.91 -0.88 0.30
N ILE A 102 -2.24 -2.01 0.55
CA ILE A 102 -0.85 -2.24 0.17
C ILE A 102 -0.81 -3.45 -0.76
N ASN A 103 -0.63 -3.19 -2.05
CA ASN A 103 -0.34 -4.24 -3.02
C ASN A 103 1.15 -4.55 -2.94
N THR A 104 1.49 -5.79 -2.64
CA THR A 104 2.86 -6.31 -2.60
C THR A 104 3.15 -7.12 -3.86
N HIS A 105 4.34 -6.96 -4.42
CA HIS A 105 4.83 -7.77 -5.53
C HIS A 105 6.20 -8.34 -5.20
N SER A 106 6.39 -9.62 -5.49
CA SER A 106 7.65 -10.34 -5.34
C SER A 106 8.29 -10.63 -6.70
N PRO A 107 9.62 -10.87 -6.79
CA PRO A 107 10.30 -11.20 -8.04
C PRO A 107 9.71 -12.42 -8.78
N ASP A 108 9.13 -13.36 -8.04
CA ASP A 108 8.44 -14.56 -8.56
C ASP A 108 7.05 -14.27 -9.15
N LYS A 109 6.67 -12.98 -9.27
CA LYS A 109 5.37 -12.49 -9.72
C LYS A 109 4.22 -12.81 -8.76
N THR A 110 4.52 -13.23 -7.53
CA THR A 110 3.50 -13.36 -6.50
C THR A 110 3.00 -11.97 -6.12
N VAL A 111 1.68 -11.76 -6.24
CA VAL A 111 0.99 -10.54 -5.84
C VAL A 111 0.08 -10.83 -4.66
N SER A 112 0.10 -9.95 -3.66
CA SER A 112 -0.85 -10.00 -2.55
C SER A 112 -1.32 -8.60 -2.20
N THR A 113 -2.52 -8.49 -1.64
CA THR A 113 -3.08 -7.22 -1.17
C THR A 113 -3.31 -7.31 0.32
N LEU A 114 -2.73 -6.36 1.06
CA LEU A 114 -2.94 -6.20 2.49
C LEU A 114 -3.83 -4.99 2.71
N LEU A 115 -4.86 -5.14 3.53
CA LEU A 115 -5.80 -4.07 3.84
C LEU A 115 -5.66 -3.70 5.31
N TYR A 116 -5.21 -2.48 5.58
CA TYR A 116 -5.01 -1.97 6.94
C TYR A 116 -6.08 -0.93 7.24
N PRO A 117 -7.12 -1.27 8.02
CA PRO A 117 -8.10 -0.30 8.46
C PRO A 117 -7.44 0.79 9.28
N TYR A 118 -7.92 2.02 9.11
CA TYR A 118 -7.49 3.12 9.97
C TYR A 118 -8.69 3.96 10.38
N PHE A 119 -8.57 4.62 11.52
CA PHE A 119 -9.58 5.54 12.01
C PHE A 119 -8.93 6.76 12.66
N ARG A 120 -9.66 7.86 12.66
CA ARG A 120 -9.24 9.12 13.27
C ARG A 120 -9.75 9.18 14.71
N LEU A 121 -8.86 9.41 15.66
CA LEU A 121 -9.17 9.66 17.06
C LEU A 121 -8.64 11.05 17.43
N GLY A 122 -9.48 12.07 17.26
CA GLY A 122 -9.05 13.47 17.31
C GLY A 122 -8.09 13.78 16.16
N GLU A 123 -6.92 14.34 16.47
CA GLU A 123 -5.87 14.65 15.50
C GLU A 123 -4.95 13.45 15.20
N LYS A 124 -5.18 12.30 15.83
CA LYS A 124 -4.36 11.10 15.63
C LYS A 124 -5.03 10.13 14.66
N VAL A 125 -4.21 9.44 13.89
CA VAL A 125 -4.63 8.32 13.06
C VAL A 125 -4.09 7.04 13.67
N ILE A 126 -4.96 6.06 13.86
CA ILE A 126 -4.60 4.75 14.39
C ILE A 126 -4.78 3.73 13.26
N VAL A 127 -3.70 3.08 12.86
CA VAL A 127 -3.74 1.99 11.88
C VAL A 127 -3.89 0.66 12.63
N SER A 128 -4.91 -0.10 12.26
CA SER A 128 -5.22 -1.41 12.84
C SER A 128 -4.43 -2.51 12.14
N PRO A 129 -4.28 -3.70 12.77
CA PRO A 129 -3.75 -4.88 12.10
C PRO A 129 -4.47 -5.18 10.78
N PRO A 130 -3.80 -5.86 9.83
CA PRO A 130 -4.39 -6.10 8.52
C PRO A 130 -5.60 -7.02 8.63
N LEU A 131 -6.58 -6.80 7.77
CA LEU A 131 -7.73 -7.70 7.64
C LEU A 131 -7.24 -9.05 7.11
N VAL A 132 -7.54 -10.12 7.84
CA VAL A 132 -7.27 -11.49 7.43
C VAL A 132 -8.44 -11.97 6.57
N SER A 133 -8.18 -12.31 5.30
CA SER A 133 -9.21 -12.87 4.40
C SER A 133 -9.73 -14.21 4.96
N PRO A 134 -11.05 -14.30 5.20
CA PRO A 134 -11.99 -14.68 4.13
C PRO A 134 -13.24 -13.77 4.00
N TYR A 135 -13.20 -12.50 4.43
CA TYR A 135 -14.41 -11.65 4.53
C TYR A 135 -14.51 -10.53 3.48
N VAL A 136 -14.02 -10.77 2.26
CA VAL A 136 -14.47 -10.09 1.03
C VAL A 136 -15.38 -11.04 0.29
#